data_AF-A0A316KYZ4-F1
#
_entry.id   AF-A0A316KYZ4-F1
#
_cell.length_a   1.000
_cell.length_b   1.000
_cell.length_c   1.000
_cell.angle_alpha   90.00
_cell.angle_beta   90.00
_cell.angle_gamma   90.00
#
_symmetry.space_group_name_H-M   'P 1'
#
loop_
_entity.id
_entity.type
_entity.pdbx_description
1 polymer ?
#
loop_
_entity_poly.entity_id
_entity_poly.type
_entity_poly.pdbx_seq_one_letter_code
_entity_poly.pdbx_strand_id
1 'polypeptide(L)'
;MLSRFFGPKIHTQIHVFLLCALASSIVVSKFVMSLSMMLLLLNILLEADFKSYWERIKSTRLFHWVAFLFVWHLISLIWSANWDYGFHDIKVTLPLIVIPLVLTCKPIGKRKRLKWVLGIFLATVLFASLYNFLSYQQVFGPRYYDDIRGMSLFDSHVRHALMVVMGIVIAVQFYRWRKLPVFAMVAIVVWLHFYTYYSQVLTGTIVLIGIYAVYGFYWMYHRYKYLAFTGLAVFVGVILAGLIWIFKPITYDPAVYHKDILNKERTAEGNGYYNRPGEVSPETGKPIDIFICHKELKREWEKASDIPYYGRDKKGQLIFRTLTRYMASKDVRKDAEGFRSMSKKDIRAVEQGHTSIYHKGIWARVNGLRYQLNNATDPNGHSLLQRIEYWKVGMHLSKQHWLIGVGGGDIQDSFNAHYEATDSALTEDHRDRTHNMYLTMLLGFGIPGLFLLLISHIQYLRQQFKNGQLVGLGFIIIIMISYLVEDTLETQSGITYFGLFYGLYIIPLKKQRKS
;
A
#
# COMPACT_ATOMS: atom_id res chain seq x y z
N MET A 1 26.59 -34.73 6.66
CA MET A 1 27.08 -35.72 5.66
C MET A 1 28.03 -35.11 4.62
N LEU A 2 27.70 -33.96 4.00
CA LEU A 2 28.59 -33.31 3.02
C LEU A 2 29.88 -32.74 3.63
N SER A 3 29.86 -32.34 4.90
CA SER A 3 31.06 -31.90 5.63
C SER A 3 32.17 -32.96 5.67
N ARG A 4 31.81 -34.24 5.62
CA ARG A 4 32.74 -35.37 5.59
C ARG A 4 33.46 -35.51 4.24
N PHE A 5 32.84 -35.06 3.15
CA PHE A 5 33.36 -35.16 1.79
C PHE A 5 33.94 -33.83 1.26
N PHE A 6 33.41 -32.68 1.68
CA PHE A 6 33.72 -31.36 1.11
C PHE A 6 34.10 -30.29 2.15
N GLY A 7 34.19 -30.67 3.43
CA GLY A 7 34.60 -29.80 4.54
C GLY A 7 33.49 -28.90 5.12
N PRO A 8 33.70 -28.30 6.32
CA PRO A 8 32.67 -27.58 7.07
C PRO A 8 32.25 -26.23 6.43
N LYS A 9 33.02 -25.73 5.44
CA LYS A 9 32.74 -24.44 4.80
C LYS A 9 31.65 -24.53 3.72
N ILE A 10 31.41 -25.71 3.13
CA ILE A 10 30.53 -25.84 1.98
C ILE A 10 29.06 -25.53 2.30
N HIS A 11 28.53 -26.07 3.40
CA HIS A 11 27.16 -25.81 3.86
C HIS A 11 26.91 -24.31 4.07
N THR A 12 27.94 -23.58 4.47
CA THR A 12 27.86 -22.14 4.66
C THR A 12 27.88 -21.37 3.34
N GLN A 13 28.64 -21.82 2.35
CA GLN A 13 28.64 -21.23 1.01
C GLN A 13 27.30 -21.48 0.30
N ILE A 14 26.82 -22.72 0.32
CA ILE A 14 25.50 -23.10 -0.21
C ILE A 14 24.41 -22.27 0.45
N HIS A 15 24.43 -22.15 1.79
CA HIS A 15 23.44 -21.36 2.50
C HIS A 15 23.41 -19.88 2.05
N VAL A 16 24.59 -19.24 1.90
CA VAL A 16 24.65 -17.84 1.43
C VAL A 16 24.22 -17.72 -0.03
N PHE A 17 24.62 -18.66 -0.88
CA PHE A 17 24.19 -18.69 -2.28
C PHE A 17 22.67 -18.80 -2.39
N LEU A 18 22.05 -19.72 -1.66
CA LEU A 18 20.60 -19.89 -1.67
C LEU A 18 19.86 -18.70 -1.05
N LEU A 19 20.43 -18.03 -0.04
CA LEU A 19 19.86 -16.76 0.44
C LEU A 19 19.94 -15.64 -0.61
N CYS A 20 21.00 -15.62 -1.41
CA CYS A 20 21.12 -14.68 -2.52
C CYS A 20 20.12 -15.00 -3.65
N ALA A 21 19.96 -16.29 -3.97
CA ALA A 21 18.95 -16.76 -4.91
C ALA A 21 17.54 -16.39 -4.43
N LEU A 22 17.23 -16.63 -3.15
CA LEU A 22 15.98 -16.23 -2.52
C LEU A 22 15.76 -14.71 -2.62
N ALA A 23 16.77 -13.91 -2.25
CA ALA A 23 16.71 -12.45 -2.30
C ALA A 23 16.49 -11.88 -3.70
N SER A 24 17.08 -12.50 -4.74
CA SER A 24 16.80 -12.14 -6.14
C SER A 24 15.38 -12.57 -6.54
N SER A 25 15.03 -13.83 -6.29
CA SER A 25 13.77 -14.44 -6.72
C SER A 25 12.51 -13.81 -6.14
N ILE A 26 12.58 -13.23 -4.92
CA ILE A 26 11.47 -12.46 -4.34
C ILE A 26 11.03 -11.31 -5.26
N VAL A 27 11.95 -10.76 -6.07
CA VAL A 27 11.66 -9.65 -6.97
C VAL A 27 11.22 -10.13 -8.35
N VAL A 28 11.74 -11.25 -8.86
CA VAL A 28 11.62 -11.63 -10.28
C VAL A 28 11.03 -13.02 -10.56
N SER A 29 10.92 -13.93 -9.59
CA SER A 29 10.47 -15.31 -9.86
C SER A 29 9.91 -16.05 -8.64
N LYS A 30 8.60 -16.31 -8.65
CA LYS A 30 7.91 -17.12 -7.62
C LYS A 30 8.40 -18.57 -7.55
N PHE A 31 8.79 -19.15 -8.69
CA PHE A 31 9.31 -20.52 -8.75
C PHE A 31 10.66 -20.65 -8.05
N VAL A 32 11.63 -19.81 -8.45
CA VAL A 32 12.98 -19.83 -7.84
C VAL A 32 12.92 -19.49 -6.36
N MET A 33 11.94 -18.69 -5.95
CA MET A 33 11.67 -18.35 -4.55
C MET A 33 11.31 -19.58 -3.72
N SER A 34 10.32 -20.37 -4.14
CA SER A 34 9.97 -21.65 -3.49
C SER A 34 11.13 -22.63 -3.48
N LEU A 35 11.82 -22.80 -4.62
CA LEU A 35 12.94 -23.72 -4.74
C LEU A 35 14.09 -23.33 -3.79
N SER A 36 14.43 -22.04 -3.71
CA SER A 36 15.48 -21.55 -2.82
C SER A 36 15.15 -21.80 -1.35
N MET A 37 13.88 -21.60 -0.95
CA MET A 37 13.42 -21.91 0.41
C MET A 37 13.53 -23.41 0.73
N MET A 38 13.09 -24.28 -0.18
CA MET A 38 13.17 -25.73 0.00
C MET A 38 14.62 -26.20 0.12
N LEU A 39 15.51 -25.73 -0.76
CA LEU A 39 16.93 -26.07 -0.72
C LEU A 39 17.64 -25.51 0.52
N LEU A 40 17.21 -24.36 1.03
CA LEU A 40 17.70 -23.80 2.30
C LEU A 40 17.40 -24.72 3.48
N LEU A 41 16.16 -25.22 3.55
CA LEU A 41 15.73 -26.19 4.55
C LEU A 41 16.48 -27.52 4.39
N LEU A 42 16.61 -28.03 3.16
CA LEU A 42 17.39 -29.23 2.88
C LEU A 42 18.85 -29.10 3.33
N ASN A 43 19.48 -27.95 3.09
CA ASN A 43 20.87 -27.73 3.47
C ASN A 43 21.11 -27.79 4.98
N ILE A 44 20.19 -27.26 5.81
CA ILE A 44 20.31 -27.39 7.28
C ILE A 44 20.07 -28.82 7.75
N LEU A 45 19.14 -29.56 7.12
CA LEU A 45 18.91 -30.98 7.42
C LEU A 45 20.15 -31.84 7.08
N LEU A 46 20.81 -31.58 5.94
CA LEU A 46 22.02 -32.31 5.52
C LEU A 46 23.27 -31.98 6.35
N GLU A 47 23.32 -30.76 6.91
CA GLU A 47 24.38 -30.35 7.84
C GLU A 47 24.24 -31.04 9.21
N ALA A 48 23.00 -31.33 9.64
CA ALA A 48 22.65 -32.16 10.79
C ALA A 48 23.23 -31.70 12.15
N ASP A 49 23.53 -30.40 12.34
CA ASP A 49 23.98 -29.80 13.60
C ASP A 49 22.79 -29.52 14.56
N PHE A 50 21.93 -30.52 14.76
CA PHE A 50 20.64 -30.39 15.45
C PHE A 50 20.76 -29.89 16.89
N LYS A 51 21.84 -30.26 17.60
CA LYS A 51 22.10 -29.80 18.97
C LYS A 51 22.23 -28.27 19.01
N SER A 52 23.12 -27.72 18.17
CA SER A 52 23.33 -26.27 18.12
C SER A 52 22.12 -25.53 17.54
N TYR A 53 21.38 -26.14 16.63
CA TYR A 53 20.13 -25.58 16.10
C TYR A 53 19.09 -25.41 17.21
N TRP A 54 18.90 -26.46 18.02
CA TRP A 54 17.95 -26.45 19.12
C TRP A 54 18.30 -25.43 20.19
N GLU A 55 19.58 -25.30 20.54
CA GLU A 55 20.06 -24.25 21.46
C GLU A 55 19.78 -22.83 20.93
N ARG A 56 19.96 -22.60 19.63
CA ARG A 56 19.65 -21.30 18.99
C ARG A 56 18.15 -21.03 18.93
N ILE A 57 17.33 -22.04 18.61
CA ILE A 57 15.87 -21.92 18.61
C ILE A 57 15.39 -21.50 20.01
N LYS A 58 15.77 -22.25 21.05
CA LYS A 58 15.39 -21.97 22.45
C LYS A 58 15.80 -20.59 22.95
N SER A 59 16.90 -20.05 22.46
CA SER A 59 17.40 -18.73 22.89
C SER A 59 16.81 -17.55 22.10
N THR A 60 16.20 -17.81 20.92
CA THR A 60 15.76 -16.74 20.01
C THR A 60 14.28 -16.41 20.21
N ARG A 61 13.99 -15.47 21.13
CA ARG A 61 12.60 -15.04 21.44
C ARG A 61 11.79 -14.60 20.23
N LEU A 62 12.41 -13.89 19.28
CA LEU A 62 11.72 -13.44 18.06
C LEU A 62 11.23 -14.57 17.17
N PHE A 63 11.92 -15.72 17.18
CA PHE A 63 11.48 -16.92 16.46
C PHE A 63 10.23 -17.51 17.12
N HIS A 64 10.19 -17.58 18.45
CA HIS A 64 9.03 -18.13 19.16
C HIS A 64 7.73 -17.38 18.85
N TRP A 65 7.74 -16.05 18.75
CA TRP A 65 6.52 -15.31 18.42
C TRP A 65 5.97 -15.65 17.03
N VAL A 66 6.86 -15.81 16.04
CA VAL A 66 6.47 -16.22 14.68
C VAL A 66 6.02 -17.68 14.65
N ALA A 67 6.71 -18.55 15.41
CA ALA A 67 6.32 -19.95 15.55
C ALA A 67 4.96 -20.10 16.22
N PHE A 68 4.68 -19.38 17.30
CA PHE A 68 3.38 -19.38 17.96
C PHE A 68 2.29 -18.83 17.05
N LEU A 69 2.58 -17.78 16.27
CA LEU A 69 1.65 -17.27 15.28
C LEU A 69 1.28 -18.35 14.23
N PHE A 70 2.28 -19.06 13.71
CA PHE A 70 2.07 -20.15 12.75
C PHE A 70 1.33 -21.33 13.38
N VAL A 71 1.68 -21.73 14.61
CA VAL A 71 0.96 -22.79 15.34
C VAL A 71 -0.49 -22.40 15.61
N TRP A 72 -0.76 -21.14 15.96
CA TRP A 72 -2.12 -20.65 16.13
C TRP A 72 -2.92 -20.68 14.82
N HIS A 73 -2.28 -20.37 13.69
CA HIS A 73 -2.88 -20.56 12.37
C HIS A 73 -3.25 -22.05 12.14
N LEU A 74 -2.35 -23.00 12.41
CA LEU A 74 -2.68 -24.43 12.30
C LEU A 74 -3.86 -24.84 13.21
N ILE A 75 -3.86 -24.36 14.46
CA ILE A 75 -4.93 -24.62 15.43
C ILE A 75 -6.27 -24.06 14.94
N SER A 76 -6.26 -22.93 14.24
CA SER A 76 -7.48 -22.31 13.71
C SER A 76 -8.23 -23.13 12.66
N LEU A 77 -7.56 -24.09 12.03
CA LEU A 77 -8.24 -25.01 11.13
C LEU A 77 -9.20 -25.96 11.85
N ILE A 78 -9.02 -26.19 13.15
CA ILE A 78 -9.89 -27.08 13.94
C ILE A 78 -11.34 -26.59 13.93
N TRP A 79 -11.55 -25.26 13.85
CA TRP A 79 -12.88 -24.66 13.77
C TRP A 79 -13.18 -24.01 12.41
N SER A 80 -12.34 -24.24 11.39
CA SER A 80 -12.65 -23.81 10.03
C SER A 80 -13.54 -24.84 9.33
N ALA A 81 -14.52 -24.38 8.56
CA ALA A 81 -15.38 -25.19 7.70
C ALA A 81 -14.71 -25.49 6.35
N ASN A 82 -14.00 -24.51 5.77
CA ASN A 82 -13.35 -24.63 4.48
C ASN A 82 -11.89 -25.09 4.61
N TRP A 83 -11.74 -26.41 4.72
CA TRP A 83 -10.43 -27.05 4.84
C TRP A 83 -9.58 -26.94 3.57
N ASP A 84 -10.21 -26.90 2.38
CA ASP A 84 -9.50 -26.79 1.10
C ASP A 84 -8.76 -25.46 1.02
N TYR A 85 -9.44 -24.36 1.33
CA TYR A 85 -8.81 -23.05 1.42
C TYR A 85 -7.81 -23.00 2.59
N GLY A 86 -8.17 -23.53 3.77
CA GLY A 86 -7.28 -23.55 4.92
C GLY A 86 -5.93 -24.24 4.65
N PHE A 87 -5.92 -25.38 3.96
CA PHE A 87 -4.67 -26.04 3.55
C PHE A 87 -3.91 -25.28 2.47
N HIS A 88 -4.62 -24.64 1.55
CA HIS A 88 -3.99 -23.74 0.58
C HIS A 88 -3.26 -22.60 1.29
N ASP A 89 -3.91 -21.96 2.26
CA ASP A 89 -3.33 -20.83 3.00
C ASP A 89 -2.15 -21.25 3.88
N ILE A 90 -2.21 -22.43 4.52
CA ILE A 90 -1.03 -22.99 5.21
C ILE A 90 0.16 -23.11 4.25
N LYS A 91 -0.05 -23.64 3.04
CA LYS A 91 1.03 -23.81 2.05
C LYS A 91 1.60 -22.47 1.63
N VAL A 92 0.75 -21.46 1.40
CA VAL A 92 1.17 -20.10 1.08
C VAL A 92 1.95 -19.49 2.24
N THR A 93 1.55 -19.79 3.48
CA THR A 93 2.15 -19.20 4.69
C THR A 93 3.40 -19.91 5.22
N LEU A 94 3.80 -21.06 4.66
CA LEU A 94 5.04 -21.77 5.03
C LEU A 94 6.31 -20.90 5.09
N PRO A 95 6.55 -19.93 4.17
CA PRO A 95 7.74 -19.09 4.24
C PRO A 95 7.84 -18.26 5.53
N LEU A 96 6.71 -17.97 6.20
CA LEU A 96 6.66 -17.27 7.49
C LEU A 96 7.43 -18.01 8.57
N ILE A 97 7.40 -19.35 8.56
CA ILE A 97 8.07 -20.16 9.58
C ILE A 97 9.40 -20.75 9.07
N VAL A 98 9.43 -21.24 7.83
CA VAL A 98 10.59 -21.95 7.28
C VAL A 98 11.81 -21.04 7.17
N ILE A 99 11.65 -19.83 6.63
CA ILE A 99 12.80 -18.92 6.42
C ILE A 99 13.36 -18.41 7.76
N PRO A 100 12.55 -17.92 8.71
CA PRO A 100 13.04 -17.57 10.04
C PRO A 100 13.65 -18.74 10.82
N LEU A 101 13.09 -19.95 10.69
CA LEU A 101 13.67 -21.17 11.28
C LEU A 101 15.07 -21.41 10.73
N VAL A 102 15.23 -21.42 9.40
CA VAL A 102 16.52 -21.62 8.73
C VAL A 102 17.54 -20.59 9.20
N LEU A 103 17.17 -19.30 9.28
CA LEU A 103 18.06 -18.22 9.69
C LEU A 103 18.33 -18.19 11.21
N THR A 104 17.49 -18.84 12.02
CA THR A 104 17.74 -19.09 13.44
C THR A 104 18.70 -20.26 13.63
N CYS A 105 18.47 -21.36 12.92
CA CYS A 105 19.33 -22.55 12.92
C CYS A 105 20.73 -22.21 12.41
N LYS A 106 20.84 -21.43 11.34
CA LYS A 106 22.11 -21.03 10.73
C LYS A 106 22.11 -19.53 10.41
N PRO A 107 22.43 -18.65 11.39
CA PRO A 107 22.49 -17.23 11.13
C PRO A 107 23.63 -16.89 10.18
N ILE A 108 23.48 -15.81 9.41
CA ILE A 108 24.50 -15.33 8.45
C ILE A 108 25.88 -15.15 9.12
N GLY A 109 25.90 -14.68 10.37
CA GLY A 109 27.05 -14.58 11.27
C GLY A 109 28.10 -13.52 10.89
N LYS A 110 28.36 -13.30 9.59
CA LYS A 110 29.37 -12.36 9.09
C LYS A 110 28.74 -11.24 8.26
N ARG A 111 29.10 -9.98 8.57
CA ARG A 111 28.64 -8.79 7.84
C ARG A 111 28.97 -8.83 6.33
N LYS A 112 30.08 -9.46 5.93
CA LYS A 112 30.44 -9.65 4.50
C LYS A 112 29.36 -10.45 3.74
N ARG A 113 28.80 -11.49 4.35
CA ARG A 113 27.76 -12.34 3.73
C ARG A 113 26.41 -11.61 3.65
N LEU A 114 26.06 -10.87 4.70
CA LEU A 114 24.87 -10.00 4.67
C LEU A 114 24.93 -8.99 3.53
N LYS A 115 26.10 -8.39 3.29
CA LYS A 115 26.31 -7.46 2.17
C LYS A 115 26.03 -8.12 0.81
N TRP A 116 26.38 -9.39 0.62
CA TRP A 116 26.07 -10.10 -0.62
C TRP A 116 24.57 -10.27 -0.83
N VAL A 117 23.85 -10.75 0.19
CA VAL A 117 22.39 -10.95 0.11
C VAL A 117 21.68 -9.61 -0.17
N LEU A 118 22.01 -8.55 0.58
CA LEU A 118 21.42 -7.22 0.37
C LEU A 118 21.81 -6.61 -0.98
N GLY A 119 23.03 -6.87 -1.45
CA GLY A 119 23.52 -6.34 -2.72
C GLY A 119 22.84 -6.98 -3.92
N ILE A 120 22.62 -8.30 -3.86
CA ILE A 120 21.86 -9.02 -4.88
C ILE A 120 20.39 -8.59 -4.87
N PHE A 121 19.78 -8.41 -3.70
CA PHE A 121 18.44 -7.83 -3.59
C PHE A 121 18.37 -6.45 -4.27
N LEU A 122 19.27 -5.53 -3.91
CA LEU A 122 19.29 -4.17 -4.47
C LEU A 122 19.52 -4.17 -6.00
N ALA A 123 20.47 -4.97 -6.48
CA ALA A 123 20.74 -5.10 -7.91
C ALA A 123 19.50 -5.63 -8.67
N THR A 124 18.79 -6.61 -8.09
CA THR A 124 17.60 -7.18 -8.69
C THR A 124 16.43 -6.19 -8.70
N VAL A 125 16.24 -5.39 -7.64
CA VAL A 125 15.25 -4.30 -7.60
C VAL A 125 15.57 -3.23 -8.65
N LEU A 126 16.84 -2.84 -8.81
CA LEU A 126 17.26 -1.90 -9.84
C LEU A 126 17.01 -2.44 -11.24
N PHE A 127 17.38 -3.70 -11.49
CA PHE A 127 17.10 -4.38 -12.75
C PHE A 127 15.60 -4.41 -13.05
N ALA A 128 14.78 -4.89 -12.10
CA ALA A 128 13.35 -5.04 -12.30
C ALA A 128 12.65 -3.68 -12.49
N SER A 129 13.01 -2.65 -11.71
CA SER A 129 12.44 -1.30 -11.87
C SER A 129 12.80 -0.67 -13.20
N LEU A 130 14.06 -0.83 -13.66
CA LEU A 130 14.50 -0.35 -14.97
C LEU A 130 13.81 -1.12 -16.10
N TYR A 131 13.75 -2.44 -16.02
CA TYR A 131 13.11 -3.29 -17.03
C TYR A 131 11.60 -3.01 -17.14
N ASN A 132 10.91 -2.86 -16.01
CA ASN A 132 9.50 -2.48 -15.95
C ASN A 132 9.27 -1.11 -16.61
N PHE A 133 10.09 -0.11 -16.27
CA PHE A 133 9.98 1.23 -16.86
C PHE A 133 10.23 1.20 -18.37
N LEU A 134 11.33 0.61 -18.82
CA LEU A 134 11.67 0.55 -20.25
C LEU A 134 10.64 -0.25 -21.05
N SER A 135 10.10 -1.34 -20.49
CA SER A 135 9.01 -2.10 -21.11
C SER A 135 7.75 -1.25 -21.26
N TYR A 136 7.39 -0.47 -20.24
CA TYR A 136 6.25 0.43 -20.29
C TYR A 136 6.43 1.59 -21.28
N GLN A 137 7.67 2.04 -21.48
CA GLN A 137 8.05 2.98 -22.55
C GLN A 137 8.11 2.32 -23.95
N GLN A 138 7.67 1.07 -24.09
CA GLN A 138 7.62 0.33 -25.36
C GLN A 138 9.02 0.11 -26.00
N VAL A 139 10.10 0.19 -25.21
CA VAL A 139 11.48 0.01 -25.69
C VAL A 139 11.72 -1.42 -26.18
N PHE A 140 11.07 -2.40 -25.55
CA PHE A 140 11.19 -3.83 -25.90
C PHE A 140 10.05 -4.33 -26.79
N GLY A 141 9.46 -3.44 -27.58
CA GLY A 141 8.34 -3.73 -28.49
C GLY A 141 6.97 -3.37 -27.90
N PRO A 142 5.92 -3.37 -28.76
CA PRO A 142 4.59 -2.96 -28.39
C PRO A 142 3.95 -3.94 -27.40
N ARG A 143 3.53 -3.42 -26.25
CA ARG A 143 2.77 -4.10 -25.20
C ARG A 143 1.55 -3.26 -24.86
N TYR A 144 0.40 -3.92 -24.84
CA TYR A 144 -0.85 -3.31 -24.39
C TYR A 144 -0.90 -3.33 -22.85
N TYR A 145 -1.20 -2.18 -22.28
CA TYR A 145 -1.37 -1.99 -20.84
C TYR A 145 -2.70 -1.30 -20.63
N ASP A 146 -3.56 -1.85 -19.76
CA ASP A 146 -4.86 -1.23 -19.45
C ASP A 146 -4.66 0.07 -18.65
N ASP A 147 -3.67 0.07 -17.74
CA ASP A 147 -3.30 1.23 -16.95
C ASP A 147 -1.81 1.21 -16.56
N ILE A 148 -1.40 2.19 -15.75
CA ILE A 148 -0.02 2.30 -15.26
C ILE A 148 0.38 1.18 -14.28
N ARG A 149 -0.59 0.46 -13.69
CA ARG A 149 -0.33 -0.65 -12.76
C ARG A 149 0.20 -1.87 -13.51
N GLY A 150 -0.15 -2.01 -14.79
CA GLY A 150 0.40 -3.01 -15.71
C GLY A 150 1.92 -2.89 -15.94
N MET A 151 2.56 -1.80 -15.50
CA MET A 151 4.01 -1.63 -15.57
C MET A 151 4.79 -2.68 -14.76
N SER A 152 4.20 -3.23 -13.69
CA SER A 152 4.87 -4.22 -12.83
C SER A 152 4.77 -5.63 -13.41
N LEU A 153 5.83 -6.10 -14.07
CA LEU A 153 5.79 -7.34 -14.86
C LEU A 153 6.09 -8.62 -14.07
N PHE A 154 6.91 -8.53 -13.04
CA PHE A 154 7.41 -9.72 -12.33
C PHE A 154 6.54 -10.13 -11.13
N ASP A 155 5.94 -9.14 -10.48
CA ASP A 155 5.09 -9.31 -9.30
C ASP A 155 4.08 -8.17 -9.24
N SER A 156 3.12 -8.25 -8.33
CA SER A 156 2.14 -7.17 -8.13
C SER A 156 2.82 -5.82 -7.89
N HIS A 157 2.25 -4.77 -8.49
CA HIS A 157 2.74 -3.40 -8.40
C HIS A 157 2.87 -2.91 -6.94
N VAL A 158 1.97 -3.37 -6.06
CA VAL A 158 2.02 -3.10 -4.61
C VAL A 158 3.24 -3.72 -3.95
N ARG A 159 3.51 -5.03 -4.16
CA ARG A 159 4.65 -5.72 -3.52
C ARG A 159 5.97 -5.19 -4.06
N HIS A 160 6.05 -4.96 -5.36
CA HIS A 160 7.23 -4.37 -5.97
C HIS A 160 7.52 -2.95 -5.42
N ALA A 161 6.48 -2.13 -5.17
CA ALA A 161 6.66 -0.81 -4.55
C ALA A 161 7.29 -0.89 -3.15
N LEU A 162 6.92 -1.87 -2.32
CA LEU A 162 7.56 -2.10 -1.01
C LEU A 162 9.04 -2.46 -1.15
N MET A 163 9.37 -3.30 -2.14
CA MET A 163 10.75 -3.72 -2.42
C MET A 163 11.60 -2.56 -2.96
N VAL A 164 11.01 -1.65 -3.75
CA VAL A 164 11.65 -0.41 -4.21
C VAL A 164 12.02 0.49 -3.03
N VAL A 165 11.10 0.72 -2.07
CA VAL A 165 11.42 1.48 -0.86
C VAL A 165 12.50 0.79 -0.03
N MET A 166 12.46 -0.55 0.04
CA MET A 166 13.52 -1.31 0.70
C MET A 166 14.88 -1.18 -0.01
N GLY A 167 14.88 -1.06 -1.35
CA GLY A 167 16.07 -0.75 -2.14
C GLY A 167 16.70 0.59 -1.74
N ILE A 168 15.89 1.63 -1.51
CA ILE A 168 16.36 2.94 -1.01
C ILE A 168 17.04 2.77 0.35
N VAL A 169 16.39 2.06 1.29
CA VAL A 169 16.95 1.76 2.62
C VAL A 169 18.32 1.07 2.52
N ILE A 170 18.43 0.07 1.65
CA ILE A 170 19.67 -0.70 1.45
C ILE A 170 20.77 0.16 0.80
N ALA A 171 20.43 0.97 -0.20
CA ALA A 171 21.38 1.87 -0.86
C ALA A 171 22.01 2.87 0.12
N VAL A 172 21.19 3.50 0.98
CA VAL A 172 21.66 4.38 2.05
C VAL A 172 22.55 3.63 3.04
N GLN A 173 22.18 2.39 3.39
CA GLN A 173 23.01 1.57 4.29
C GLN A 173 24.37 1.21 3.66
N PHE A 174 24.43 0.92 2.36
CA PHE A 174 25.68 0.67 1.67
C PHE A 174 26.59 1.89 1.60
N TYR A 175 26.02 3.08 1.41
CA TYR A 175 26.76 4.33 1.56
C TYR A 175 27.33 4.48 2.98
N ARG A 176 26.53 4.26 4.03
CA ARG A 176 26.99 4.27 5.43
C ARG A 176 28.10 3.25 5.71
N TRP A 177 28.13 2.13 4.97
CA TRP A 177 29.18 1.12 5.06
C TRP A 177 30.40 1.41 4.19
N ARG A 178 30.48 2.59 3.55
CA ARG A 178 31.54 3.00 2.62
C ARG A 178 31.72 1.99 1.48
N LYS A 179 30.61 1.41 1.00
CA LYS A 179 30.60 0.43 -0.10
C LYS A 179 29.96 0.94 -1.38
N LEU A 180 29.26 2.06 -1.30
CA LEU A 180 28.69 2.74 -2.44
C LEU A 180 29.14 4.21 -2.36
N PRO A 181 29.79 4.77 -3.40
CA PRO A 181 30.16 6.17 -3.41
C PRO A 181 28.90 7.05 -3.43
N VAL A 182 29.03 8.29 -2.95
CA VAL A 182 27.86 9.18 -2.79
C VAL A 182 27.11 9.41 -4.09
N PHE A 183 27.81 9.58 -5.22
CA PHE A 183 27.17 9.80 -6.53
C PHE A 183 26.32 8.60 -6.95
N ALA A 184 26.82 7.38 -6.78
CA ALA A 184 26.08 6.16 -7.13
C ALA A 184 24.90 5.95 -6.19
N MET A 185 25.05 6.24 -4.90
CA MET A 185 23.95 6.22 -3.95
C MET A 185 22.87 7.24 -4.33
N VAL A 186 23.25 8.49 -4.64
CA VAL A 186 22.31 9.53 -5.07
C VAL A 186 21.59 9.10 -6.35
N ALA A 187 22.30 8.61 -7.35
CA ALA A 187 21.69 8.15 -8.61
C ALA A 187 20.66 7.03 -8.38
N ILE A 188 21.01 6.02 -7.57
CA ILE A 188 20.10 4.92 -7.21
C ILE A 188 18.87 5.45 -6.45
N VAL A 189 19.08 6.30 -5.46
CA VAL A 189 17.99 6.86 -4.65
C VAL A 189 17.07 7.70 -5.52
N VAL A 190 17.60 8.60 -6.35
CA VAL A 190 16.82 9.44 -7.27
C VAL A 190 16.02 8.57 -8.25
N TRP A 191 16.63 7.54 -8.83
CA TRP A 191 15.95 6.59 -9.71
C TRP A 191 14.77 5.90 -9.01
N LEU A 192 14.99 5.36 -7.80
CA LEU A 192 13.94 4.64 -7.08
C LEU A 192 12.83 5.59 -6.59
N HIS A 193 13.13 6.85 -6.28
CA HIS A 193 12.12 7.89 -6.01
C HIS A 193 11.28 8.19 -7.24
N PHE A 194 11.95 8.40 -8.37
CA PHE A 194 11.30 8.59 -9.65
C PHE A 194 10.36 7.42 -9.95
N TYR A 195 10.82 6.17 -9.77
CA TYR A 195 9.98 4.99 -9.97
C TYR A 195 8.76 4.96 -9.03
N THR A 196 8.95 5.24 -7.72
CA THR A 196 7.83 5.31 -6.75
C THR A 196 6.79 6.36 -7.16
N TYR A 197 7.23 7.54 -7.62
CA TYR A 197 6.32 8.58 -8.11
C TYR A 197 5.64 8.18 -9.43
N TYR A 198 6.43 7.70 -10.39
CA TYR A 198 6.00 7.38 -11.75
C TYR A 198 4.99 6.23 -11.77
N SER A 199 5.22 5.17 -10.98
CA SER A 199 4.33 4.00 -10.89
C SER A 199 2.94 4.32 -10.29
N GLN A 200 2.76 5.49 -9.66
CA GLN A 200 1.51 5.93 -9.04
C GLN A 200 0.94 4.97 -7.97
N VAL A 201 1.75 4.09 -7.40
CA VAL A 201 1.34 3.16 -6.33
C VAL A 201 1.35 3.90 -4.99
N LEU A 202 0.16 4.24 -4.48
CA LEU A 202 -0.01 5.03 -3.26
C LEU A 202 0.69 4.43 -2.04
N THR A 203 0.60 3.10 -1.86
CA THR A 203 1.24 2.38 -0.74
C THR A 203 2.75 2.61 -0.71
N GLY A 204 3.42 2.63 -1.87
CA GLY A 204 4.86 2.91 -1.95
C GLY A 204 5.22 4.30 -1.43
N THR A 205 4.43 5.32 -1.82
CA THR A 205 4.62 6.70 -1.35
C THR A 205 4.38 6.86 0.15
N ILE A 206 3.31 6.27 0.69
CA ILE A 206 3.00 6.32 2.14
C ILE A 206 4.13 5.66 2.94
N VAL A 207 4.58 4.49 2.49
CA VAL A 207 5.68 3.76 3.12
C VAL A 207 6.99 4.54 3.07
N LEU A 208 7.31 5.20 1.95
CA LEU A 208 8.50 6.04 1.81
C LEU A 208 8.48 7.24 2.78
N ILE A 209 7.33 7.92 2.91
CA ILE A 209 7.14 9.00 3.90
C ILE A 209 7.35 8.46 5.32
N GLY A 210 6.80 7.29 5.64
CA GLY A 210 7.00 6.64 6.92
C GLY A 210 8.47 6.30 7.22
N ILE A 211 9.22 5.84 6.22
CA ILE A 211 10.67 5.60 6.35
C ILE A 211 11.41 6.89 6.69
N TYR A 212 11.09 8.00 6.01
CA TYR A 212 11.69 9.28 6.31
C TYR A 212 11.37 9.79 7.70
N ALA A 213 10.11 9.67 8.14
CA ALA A 213 9.71 10.03 9.48
C ALA A 213 10.47 9.21 10.54
N VAL A 214 10.55 7.89 10.38
CA VAL A 214 11.23 7.02 11.37
C VAL A 214 12.75 7.22 11.36
N TYR A 215 13.38 7.39 10.21
CA TYR A 215 14.83 7.62 10.14
C TYR A 215 15.21 9.01 10.63
N GLY A 216 14.39 10.02 10.32
CA GLY A 216 14.49 11.36 10.90
C GLY A 216 14.37 11.32 12.42
N PHE A 217 13.33 10.64 12.93
CA PHE A 217 13.16 10.41 14.37
C PHE A 217 14.34 9.67 14.99
N TYR A 218 14.82 8.59 14.37
CA TYR A 218 15.96 7.82 14.87
C TYR A 218 17.23 8.67 14.97
N TRP A 219 17.52 9.47 13.94
CA TRP A 219 18.68 10.37 13.93
C TRP A 219 18.54 11.46 14.99
N MET A 220 17.38 12.12 15.07
CA MET A 220 17.10 13.14 16.08
C MET A 220 17.11 12.57 17.50
N TYR A 221 16.56 11.37 17.74
CA TYR A 221 16.49 10.77 19.06
C TYR A 221 17.88 10.60 19.68
N HIS A 222 18.88 10.28 18.86
CA HIS A 222 20.27 10.11 19.30
C HIS A 222 21.05 11.42 19.45
N ARG A 223 20.55 12.56 18.93
CA ARG A 223 21.23 13.87 19.00
C ARG A 223 20.49 14.90 19.85
N TYR A 224 19.16 14.97 19.72
CA TYR A 224 18.23 15.92 20.32
C TYR A 224 16.93 15.20 20.75
N LYS A 225 16.97 14.41 21.83
CA LYS A 225 15.89 13.51 22.25
C LYS A 225 14.51 14.19 22.36
N TYR A 226 14.41 15.33 23.05
CA TYR A 226 13.13 16.04 23.24
C TYR A 226 12.58 16.56 21.91
N LEU A 227 13.45 17.12 21.05
CA LEU A 227 13.06 17.59 19.73
C LEU A 227 12.57 16.45 18.81
N ALA A 228 13.11 15.24 18.98
CA ALA A 228 12.63 14.07 18.25
C ALA A 228 11.19 13.72 18.62
N PHE A 229 10.85 13.73 19.92
CA PHE A 229 9.50 13.45 20.39
C PHE A 229 8.50 14.55 20.03
N THR A 230 8.90 15.83 20.14
CA THR A 230 8.04 16.93 19.69
C THR A 230 7.82 16.89 18.19
N GLY A 231 8.87 16.64 17.39
CA GLY A 231 8.77 16.47 15.95
C GLY A 231 7.86 15.31 15.54
N LEU A 232 7.95 14.17 16.24
CA LEU A 232 7.05 13.03 16.02
C LEU A 232 5.60 13.37 16.38
N ALA A 233 5.36 14.03 17.52
CA ALA A 233 4.02 14.44 17.93
C ALA A 233 3.38 15.42 16.93
N VAL A 234 4.15 16.40 16.44
CA VAL A 234 3.71 17.33 15.38
C VAL A 234 3.40 16.58 14.09
N PHE A 235 4.29 15.67 13.66
CA PHE A 235 4.09 14.88 12.45
C PHE A 235 2.81 14.03 12.53
N VAL A 236 2.59 13.32 13.63
CA VAL A 236 1.37 12.54 13.88
C VAL A 236 0.15 13.45 13.93
N GLY A 237 0.24 14.61 14.61
CA GLY A 237 -0.83 15.59 14.69
C GLY A 237 -1.25 16.13 13.32
N VAL A 238 -0.29 16.44 12.45
CA VAL A 238 -0.56 16.90 11.07
C VAL A 238 -1.25 15.81 10.25
N ILE A 239 -0.80 14.55 10.36
CA ILE A 239 -1.44 13.43 9.66
C ILE A 239 -2.89 13.26 10.15
N LEU A 240 -3.11 13.24 11.47
CA LEU A 240 -4.44 13.09 12.05
C LEU A 240 -5.36 14.26 11.65
N ALA A 241 -4.88 15.50 11.71
CA ALA A 241 -5.64 16.67 11.26
C ALA A 241 -6.00 16.58 9.77
N GLY A 242 -5.06 16.14 8.93
CA GLY A 242 -5.30 15.91 7.51
C GLY A 242 -6.33 14.82 7.24
N LEU A 243 -6.27 13.69 7.95
CA LEU A 243 -7.26 12.63 7.86
C LEU A 243 -8.64 13.09 8.31
N ILE A 244 -8.73 13.77 9.47
CA ILE A 244 -9.99 14.34 9.97
C ILE A 244 -10.57 15.30 8.92
N TRP A 245 -9.75 16.17 8.32
CA TRP A 245 -10.21 17.10 7.30
C TRP A 245 -10.68 16.42 6.01
N ILE A 246 -10.00 15.35 5.56
CA ILE A 246 -10.40 14.57 4.37
C ILE A 246 -11.74 13.86 4.60
N PHE A 247 -11.91 13.22 5.76
CA PHE A 247 -13.09 12.41 6.07
C PHE A 247 -14.26 13.21 6.65
N LYS A 248 -14.07 14.48 7.00
CA LYS A 248 -15.15 15.35 7.46
C LYS A 248 -16.17 15.54 6.32
N PRO A 249 -17.45 15.15 6.53
CA PRO A 249 -18.49 15.35 5.55
C PRO A 249 -18.66 16.83 5.22
N ILE A 250 -18.93 17.12 3.95
CA ILE A 250 -19.24 18.43 3.42
C ILE A 250 -20.75 18.56 3.42
N THR A 251 -21.25 19.40 4.31
CA THR A 251 -22.68 19.68 4.42
C THR A 251 -22.97 21.11 4.00
N TYR A 252 -24.16 21.34 3.46
CA TYR A 252 -24.72 22.66 3.20
C TYR A 252 -26.01 22.83 4.00
N ASP A 253 -26.41 24.07 4.24
CA ASP A 253 -27.67 24.38 4.91
C ASP A 253 -28.86 24.15 3.96
N PRO A 254 -29.73 23.15 4.20
CA PRO A 254 -30.88 22.88 3.33
C PRO A 254 -31.90 24.03 3.31
N ALA A 255 -31.96 24.85 4.36
CA ALA A 255 -32.86 25.99 4.41
C ALA A 255 -32.43 27.09 3.42
N VAL A 256 -31.13 27.32 3.27
CA VAL A 256 -30.58 28.30 2.31
C VAL A 256 -30.74 27.82 0.87
N TYR A 257 -30.54 26.53 0.62
CA TYR A 257 -30.61 25.94 -0.73
C TYR A 257 -31.96 25.27 -1.00
N HIS A 258 -33.03 25.71 -0.33
CA HIS A 258 -34.35 25.16 -0.55
C HIS A 258 -34.87 25.50 -1.95
N LYS A 259 -35.54 24.54 -2.59
CA LYS A 259 -35.97 24.64 -3.99
C LYS A 259 -36.85 25.88 -4.25
N ASP A 260 -37.73 26.23 -3.31
CA ASP A 260 -38.62 27.39 -3.46
C ASP A 260 -37.90 28.74 -3.36
N ILE A 261 -36.74 28.79 -2.71
CA ILE A 261 -35.90 29.99 -2.67
C ILE A 261 -35.11 30.08 -3.96
N LEU A 262 -34.42 29.00 -4.34
CA LEU A 262 -33.59 28.97 -5.55
C LEU A 262 -34.41 29.22 -6.84
N ASN A 263 -35.66 28.74 -6.88
CA ASN A 263 -36.54 28.90 -8.03
C ASN A 263 -37.16 30.30 -8.15
N LYS A 264 -37.03 31.17 -7.15
CA LYS A 264 -37.45 32.59 -7.25
C LYS A 264 -36.44 33.41 -8.04
N GLU A 265 -35.17 33.02 -8.02
CA GLU A 265 -34.12 33.71 -8.74
C GLU A 265 -34.23 33.52 -10.25
N ARG A 266 -33.71 34.50 -10.98
CA ARG A 266 -33.68 34.53 -12.45
C ARG A 266 -32.28 34.91 -12.91
N THR A 267 -31.94 34.55 -14.14
CA THR A 267 -30.72 35.03 -14.78
C THR A 267 -30.82 36.52 -15.09
N ALA A 268 -29.70 37.17 -15.40
CA ALA A 268 -29.69 38.56 -15.88
C ALA A 268 -30.54 38.75 -17.17
N GLU A 269 -30.75 37.67 -17.94
CA GLU A 269 -31.61 37.66 -19.14
C GLU A 269 -33.07 37.27 -18.82
N GLY A 270 -33.43 37.13 -17.55
CA GLY A 270 -34.79 36.82 -17.09
C GLY A 270 -35.21 35.35 -17.20
N ASN A 271 -34.29 34.44 -17.55
CA ASN A 271 -34.61 33.01 -17.65
C ASN A 271 -34.69 32.34 -16.26
N GLY A 272 -35.47 31.27 -16.15
CA GLY A 272 -35.55 30.45 -14.95
C GLY A 272 -34.34 29.52 -14.77
N TYR A 273 -34.02 29.18 -13.53
CA TYR A 273 -32.99 28.21 -13.18
C TYR A 273 -33.54 26.80 -12.96
N TYR A 274 -32.77 25.81 -13.35
CA TYR A 274 -32.89 24.44 -12.89
C TYR A 274 -32.08 24.26 -11.60
N ASN A 275 -32.74 23.69 -10.58
CA ASN A 275 -32.17 23.46 -9.25
C ASN A 275 -32.53 22.06 -8.75
N ARG A 276 -31.51 21.25 -8.48
CA ARG A 276 -31.58 19.94 -7.82
C ARG A 276 -30.42 19.83 -6.81
N PRO A 277 -30.49 20.53 -5.67
CA PRO A 277 -29.45 20.47 -4.65
C PRO A 277 -29.35 19.03 -4.11
N GLY A 278 -28.18 18.41 -4.28
CA GLY A 278 -27.91 17.05 -3.83
C GLY A 278 -26.42 16.82 -3.73
N GLU A 279 -25.72 16.80 -4.87
CA GLU A 279 -24.25 16.72 -4.87
C GLU A 279 -23.60 18.04 -4.42
N VAL A 280 -22.49 17.93 -3.69
CA VAL A 280 -21.71 19.04 -3.12
C VAL A 280 -20.32 19.15 -3.75
N SER A 281 -19.88 20.39 -3.99
CA SER A 281 -18.54 20.69 -4.51
C SER A 281 -17.51 20.66 -3.37
N PRO A 282 -16.43 19.86 -3.46
CA PRO A 282 -15.37 19.87 -2.45
C PRO A 282 -14.66 21.21 -2.26
N GLU A 283 -14.61 22.01 -3.33
CA GLU A 283 -13.91 23.27 -3.41
C GLU A 283 -14.66 24.40 -2.70
N THR A 284 -15.99 24.45 -2.87
CA THR A 284 -16.82 25.56 -2.37
C THR A 284 -17.74 25.17 -1.23
N GLY A 285 -18.00 23.87 -1.01
CA GLY A 285 -18.97 23.37 -0.05
C GLY A 285 -20.43 23.59 -0.44
N LYS A 286 -20.69 24.11 -1.65
CA LYS A 286 -22.04 24.40 -2.14
C LYS A 286 -22.59 23.28 -3.02
N PRO A 287 -23.92 23.17 -3.17
CA PRO A 287 -24.51 22.24 -4.12
C PRO A 287 -24.03 22.50 -5.56
N ILE A 288 -23.83 21.44 -6.33
CA ILE A 288 -23.34 21.51 -7.71
C ILE A 288 -24.48 21.85 -8.67
N ASP A 289 -25.56 21.07 -8.58
CA ASP A 289 -26.70 21.09 -9.51
C ASP A 289 -27.71 22.21 -9.18
N ILE A 290 -27.23 23.45 -8.98
CA ILE A 290 -28.04 24.65 -8.70
C ILE A 290 -27.66 25.81 -9.62
N PHE A 291 -28.62 26.71 -9.83
CA PHE A 291 -28.52 27.89 -10.68
C PHE A 291 -28.09 27.57 -12.12
N ILE A 292 -28.71 26.54 -12.73
CA ILE A 292 -28.38 26.09 -14.09
C ILE A 292 -29.40 26.61 -15.11
N CYS A 293 -28.94 27.38 -16.10
CA CYS A 293 -29.74 27.76 -17.26
C CYS A 293 -29.18 27.10 -18.53
N HIS A 294 -29.70 25.93 -18.89
CA HIS A 294 -29.21 25.18 -20.06
C HIS A 294 -29.33 25.97 -21.38
N LYS A 295 -30.37 26.80 -21.52
CA LYS A 295 -30.58 27.63 -22.72
C LYS A 295 -29.42 28.60 -22.95
N GLU A 296 -29.04 29.32 -21.89
CA GLU A 296 -27.93 30.27 -21.94
C GLU A 296 -26.58 29.58 -22.05
N LEU A 297 -26.34 28.54 -21.25
CA LEU A 297 -25.09 27.79 -21.30
C LEU A 297 -24.84 27.16 -22.66
N LYS A 298 -25.86 26.55 -23.28
CA LYS A 298 -25.73 25.98 -24.63
C LYS A 298 -25.28 27.05 -25.62
N ARG A 299 -25.97 28.20 -25.62
CA ARG A 299 -25.68 29.32 -26.52
C ARG A 299 -24.27 29.86 -26.35
N GLU A 300 -23.79 30.03 -25.11
CA GLU A 300 -22.44 30.57 -24.88
C GLU A 300 -21.35 29.52 -25.08
N TRP A 301 -21.61 28.25 -24.74
CA TRP A 301 -20.69 27.14 -24.99
C TRP A 301 -20.42 26.93 -26.48
N GLU A 302 -21.47 26.88 -27.31
CA GLU A 302 -21.37 26.66 -28.76
C GLU A 302 -20.72 27.85 -29.49
N LYS A 303 -20.63 29.04 -28.88
CA LYS A 303 -19.81 30.16 -29.38
C LYS A 303 -18.33 29.99 -29.09
N ALA A 304 -18.00 29.28 -28.01
CA ALA A 304 -16.65 29.23 -27.44
C ALA A 304 -15.90 27.92 -27.73
N SER A 305 -16.62 26.85 -28.08
CA SER A 305 -16.10 25.51 -28.30
C SER A 305 -16.78 24.84 -29.49
N ASP A 306 -16.02 24.10 -30.29
CA ASP A 306 -16.53 23.29 -31.41
C ASP A 306 -17.24 22.00 -30.96
N ILE A 307 -17.04 21.58 -29.70
CA ILE A 307 -17.73 20.41 -29.12
C ILE A 307 -19.18 20.81 -28.79
N PRO A 308 -20.20 20.08 -29.27
CA PRO A 308 -21.60 20.38 -28.94
C PRO A 308 -21.90 20.31 -27.44
N TYR A 309 -22.80 21.15 -26.94
CA TYR A 309 -23.15 21.20 -25.51
C TYR A 309 -23.71 19.89 -24.94
N TYR A 310 -24.49 19.16 -25.76
CA TYR A 310 -25.00 17.83 -25.45
C TYR A 310 -24.09 16.70 -25.98
N GLY A 311 -22.89 17.05 -26.45
CA GLY A 311 -21.87 16.11 -26.89
C GLY A 311 -21.04 15.54 -25.74
N ARG A 312 -19.92 14.91 -26.10
CA ARG A 312 -18.98 14.32 -25.15
C ARG A 312 -17.63 15.02 -25.18
N ASP A 313 -17.02 15.15 -24.01
CA ASP A 313 -15.64 15.62 -23.87
C ASP A 313 -14.62 14.56 -24.31
N LYS A 314 -13.33 14.89 -24.26
CA LYS A 314 -12.24 13.98 -24.65
C LYS A 314 -12.11 12.73 -23.78
N LYS A 315 -12.79 12.66 -22.63
CA LYS A 315 -12.86 11.47 -21.76
C LYS A 315 -14.18 10.71 -21.94
N GLY A 316 -15.01 11.11 -22.90
CA GLY A 316 -16.31 10.50 -23.15
C GLY A 316 -17.41 10.91 -22.18
N GLN A 317 -17.20 11.92 -21.32
CA GLN A 317 -18.21 12.38 -20.37
C GLN A 317 -19.11 13.44 -21.03
N LEU A 318 -20.33 13.62 -20.54
CA LEU A 318 -21.28 14.59 -21.09
C LEU A 318 -20.81 16.02 -20.79
N ILE A 319 -20.67 16.85 -21.83
CA ILE A 319 -20.12 18.22 -21.71
C ILE A 319 -20.89 19.07 -20.71
N PHE A 320 -22.23 19.06 -20.78
CA PHE A 320 -23.03 19.86 -19.84
C PHE A 320 -22.79 19.47 -18.38
N ARG A 321 -22.48 18.20 -18.08
CA ARG A 321 -22.14 17.74 -16.72
C ARG A 321 -20.74 18.22 -16.33
N THR A 322 -19.76 18.05 -17.22
CA THR A 322 -18.39 18.51 -17.00
C THR A 322 -18.34 20.02 -16.76
N LEU A 323 -19.05 20.79 -17.60
CA LEU A 323 -19.15 22.25 -17.49
C LEU A 323 -19.82 22.67 -16.19
N THR A 324 -20.98 22.10 -15.87
CA THR A 324 -21.73 22.44 -14.63
C THR A 324 -20.87 22.23 -13.39
N ARG A 325 -20.17 21.10 -13.32
CA ARG A 325 -19.30 20.77 -12.20
C ARG A 325 -18.06 21.67 -12.14
N TYR A 326 -17.46 21.99 -13.29
CA TYR A 326 -16.34 22.92 -13.36
C TYR A 326 -16.74 24.32 -12.89
N MET A 327 -17.87 24.84 -13.37
CA MET A 327 -18.42 26.14 -12.94
C MET A 327 -18.75 26.15 -11.44
N ALA A 328 -19.28 25.06 -10.90
CA ALA A 328 -19.51 24.92 -9.46
C ALA A 328 -18.20 25.02 -8.66
N SER A 329 -17.11 24.40 -9.15
CA SER A 329 -15.79 24.49 -8.50
C SER A 329 -15.17 25.89 -8.54
N LYS A 330 -15.61 26.75 -9.48
CA LYS A 330 -15.24 28.18 -9.57
C LYS A 330 -16.14 29.10 -8.75
N ASP A 331 -17.17 28.56 -8.11
CA ASP A 331 -18.19 29.32 -7.39
C ASP A 331 -18.96 30.33 -8.27
N VAL A 332 -19.21 29.97 -9.53
CA VAL A 332 -20.00 30.82 -10.45
C VAL A 332 -21.37 30.18 -10.77
N ARG A 333 -22.34 31.04 -11.08
CA ARG A 333 -23.66 30.61 -11.57
C ARG A 333 -23.54 29.97 -12.95
N LYS A 334 -24.42 29.02 -13.26
CA LYS A 334 -24.36 28.21 -14.49
C LYS A 334 -25.28 28.83 -15.54
N ASP A 335 -25.00 30.08 -15.89
CA ASP A 335 -25.72 30.95 -16.82
C ASP A 335 -24.74 31.66 -17.77
N ALA A 336 -25.23 32.58 -18.62
CA ALA A 336 -24.38 33.29 -19.57
C ALA A 336 -23.33 34.18 -18.89
N GLU A 337 -23.68 34.85 -17.79
CA GLU A 337 -22.77 35.75 -17.07
C GLU A 337 -21.64 34.97 -16.40
N GLY A 338 -21.98 33.92 -15.66
CA GLY A 338 -21.02 33.01 -15.05
C GLY A 338 -20.12 32.36 -16.09
N PHE A 339 -20.66 31.98 -17.26
CA PHE A 339 -19.85 31.44 -18.36
C PHE A 339 -18.86 32.46 -18.92
N ARG A 340 -19.30 33.71 -19.14
CA ARG A 340 -18.42 34.79 -19.65
C ARG A 340 -17.29 35.13 -18.68
N SER A 341 -17.42 34.85 -17.39
CA SER A 341 -16.34 34.99 -16.41
C SER A 341 -15.24 33.91 -16.52
N MET A 342 -15.47 32.86 -17.33
CA MET A 342 -14.51 31.78 -17.54
C MET A 342 -13.40 32.19 -18.52
N SER A 343 -12.18 31.76 -18.23
CA SER A 343 -11.04 31.99 -19.12
C SER A 343 -11.00 30.98 -20.28
N LYS A 344 -10.26 31.28 -21.35
CA LYS A 344 -9.97 30.30 -22.42
C LYS A 344 -9.27 29.03 -21.91
N LYS A 345 -8.55 29.12 -20.79
CA LYS A 345 -7.94 27.94 -20.15
C LYS A 345 -8.99 27.05 -19.48
N ASP A 346 -10.02 27.67 -18.92
CA ASP A 346 -11.12 26.97 -18.24
C ASP A 346 -11.95 26.18 -19.26
N ILE A 347 -12.30 26.82 -20.38
CA ILE A 347 -13.03 26.16 -21.48
C ILE A 347 -12.26 24.93 -21.98
N ARG A 348 -10.95 25.09 -22.26
CA ARG A 348 -10.08 23.96 -22.65
C ARG A 348 -9.99 22.87 -21.59
N ALA A 349 -10.05 23.21 -20.30
CA ALA A 349 -10.06 22.23 -19.24
C ALA A 349 -11.36 21.40 -19.26
N VAL A 350 -12.51 22.04 -19.49
CA VAL A 350 -13.81 21.37 -19.64
C VAL A 350 -13.81 20.47 -20.89
N GLU A 351 -13.30 20.94 -22.03
CA GLU A 351 -13.16 20.11 -23.25
C GLU A 351 -12.29 18.86 -23.02
N GLN A 352 -11.30 18.95 -22.12
CA GLN A 352 -10.43 17.83 -21.72
C GLN A 352 -11.06 16.91 -20.66
N GLY A 353 -12.32 17.15 -20.28
CA GLY A 353 -13.00 16.37 -19.25
C GLY A 353 -12.48 16.62 -17.84
N HIS A 354 -12.08 17.85 -17.54
CA HIS A 354 -11.79 18.27 -16.18
C HIS A 354 -13.03 18.92 -15.56
N THR A 355 -13.45 18.41 -14.42
CA THR A 355 -14.66 18.85 -13.70
C THR A 355 -14.35 19.82 -12.55
N SER A 356 -13.09 20.21 -12.36
CA SER A 356 -12.65 21.07 -11.26
C SER A 356 -11.51 21.98 -11.72
N ILE A 357 -11.41 23.16 -11.12
CA ILE A 357 -10.23 24.03 -11.23
C ILE A 357 -8.95 23.30 -10.83
N TYR A 358 -9.03 22.38 -9.85
CA TYR A 358 -7.92 21.54 -9.42
C TYR A 358 -7.89 20.25 -10.24
N HIS A 359 -7.19 20.29 -11.37
CA HIS A 359 -7.12 19.16 -12.31
C HIS A 359 -5.72 18.55 -12.50
N LYS A 360 -4.71 19.07 -11.77
CA LYS A 360 -3.33 18.52 -11.74
C LYS A 360 -2.78 18.45 -10.32
N GLY A 361 -1.84 17.53 -10.10
CA GLY A 361 -1.07 17.42 -8.85
C GLY A 361 -1.88 16.88 -7.66
N ILE A 362 -1.39 17.16 -6.46
CA ILE A 362 -1.94 16.63 -5.20
C ILE A 362 -3.35 17.16 -4.93
N TRP A 363 -3.61 18.44 -5.19
CA TRP A 363 -4.93 19.05 -4.95
C TRP A 363 -6.03 18.44 -5.81
N ALA A 364 -5.72 18.03 -7.04
CA ALA A 364 -6.68 17.30 -7.87
C ALA A 364 -7.04 15.94 -7.27
N ARG A 365 -6.05 15.21 -6.72
CA ARG A 365 -6.27 13.93 -6.04
C ARG A 365 -7.09 14.11 -4.76
N VAL A 366 -6.76 15.11 -3.95
CA VAL A 366 -7.46 15.42 -2.69
C VAL A 366 -8.91 15.82 -2.95
N ASN A 367 -9.18 16.72 -3.90
CA ASN A 367 -10.55 17.12 -4.21
C ASN A 367 -11.34 16.00 -4.90
N GLY A 368 -10.69 15.20 -5.75
CA GLY A 368 -11.29 13.98 -6.30
C GLY A 368 -11.72 13.01 -5.20
N LEU A 369 -10.87 12.81 -4.19
CA LEU A 369 -11.16 11.97 -3.03
C LEU A 369 -12.34 12.51 -2.21
N ARG A 370 -12.32 13.81 -1.90
CA ARG A 370 -13.42 14.45 -1.16
C ARG A 370 -14.72 14.41 -1.95
N TYR A 371 -14.68 14.56 -3.28
CA TYR A 371 -15.87 14.41 -4.12
C TYR A 371 -16.45 13.00 -4.00
N GLN A 372 -15.61 11.97 -4.11
CA GLN A 372 -16.05 10.57 -3.97
C GLN A 372 -16.66 10.30 -2.60
N LEU A 373 -15.98 10.72 -1.52
CA LEU A 373 -16.45 10.50 -0.14
C LEU A 373 -17.80 11.17 0.18
N ASN A 374 -18.14 12.27 -0.50
CA ASN A 374 -19.34 13.06 -0.19
C ASN A 374 -20.51 12.83 -1.15
N ASN A 375 -20.23 12.37 -2.38
CA ASN A 375 -21.25 12.32 -3.44
C ASN A 375 -21.47 10.93 -4.02
N ALA A 376 -20.52 10.00 -3.87
CA ALA A 376 -20.69 8.66 -4.43
C ALA A 376 -21.67 7.87 -3.57
N THR A 377 -22.77 7.44 -4.20
CA THR A 377 -23.76 6.55 -3.60
C THR A 377 -23.44 5.08 -3.85
N ASP A 378 -22.75 4.79 -4.96
CA ASP A 378 -22.31 3.46 -5.35
C ASP A 378 -20.80 3.31 -5.09
N PRO A 379 -20.37 2.35 -4.24
CA PRO A 379 -18.96 2.12 -3.99
C PRO A 379 -18.23 1.47 -5.18
N ASN A 380 -18.93 0.84 -6.13
CA ASN A 380 -18.32 0.09 -7.23
C ASN A 380 -17.46 0.98 -8.14
N GLY A 381 -16.29 0.48 -8.54
CA GLY A 381 -15.31 1.22 -9.34
C GLY A 381 -14.51 2.28 -8.56
N HIS A 382 -14.78 2.46 -7.26
CA HIS A 382 -14.07 3.39 -6.39
C HIS A 382 -13.27 2.65 -5.32
N SER A 383 -11.97 2.41 -5.59
CA SER A 383 -11.11 1.57 -4.74
C SER A 383 -11.07 1.96 -3.26
N LEU A 384 -11.22 3.24 -2.90
CA LEU A 384 -11.30 3.65 -1.50
C LEU A 384 -12.66 3.32 -0.89
N LEU A 385 -13.76 3.60 -1.59
CA LEU A 385 -15.11 3.36 -1.07
C LEU A 385 -15.34 1.85 -0.88
N GLN A 386 -14.91 1.04 -1.85
CA GLN A 386 -14.85 -0.41 -1.73
C GLN A 386 -14.13 -0.85 -0.45
N ARG A 387 -12.91 -0.35 -0.21
CA ARG A 387 -12.15 -0.67 1.02
C ARG A 387 -12.85 -0.22 2.30
N ILE A 388 -13.55 0.91 2.29
CA ILE A 388 -14.35 1.36 3.43
C ILE A 388 -15.47 0.36 3.73
N GLU A 389 -16.17 -0.12 2.71
CA GLU A 389 -17.18 -1.18 2.89
C GLU A 389 -16.55 -2.48 3.40
N TYR A 390 -15.41 -2.91 2.84
CA TYR A 390 -14.70 -4.09 3.31
C TYR A 390 -14.28 -3.97 4.78
N TRP A 391 -13.86 -2.79 5.23
CA TRP A 391 -13.50 -2.53 6.62
C TRP A 391 -14.72 -2.51 7.55
N LYS A 392 -15.86 -2.00 7.09
CA LYS A 392 -17.12 -2.06 7.86
C LYS A 392 -17.54 -3.50 8.07
N VAL A 393 -17.57 -4.30 7.00
CA VAL A 393 -17.93 -5.73 7.05
C VAL A 393 -16.93 -6.50 7.90
N GLY A 394 -15.63 -6.34 7.64
CA GLY A 394 -14.57 -7.00 8.41
C GLY A 394 -14.63 -6.67 9.91
N MET A 395 -14.92 -5.41 10.27
CA MET A 395 -15.08 -4.99 11.66
C MET A 395 -16.35 -5.55 12.29
N HIS A 396 -17.45 -5.63 11.52
CA HIS A 396 -18.70 -6.24 11.98
C HIS A 396 -18.48 -7.73 12.30
N LEU A 397 -17.93 -8.49 11.37
CA LEU A 397 -17.62 -9.92 11.55
C LEU A 397 -16.60 -10.14 12.67
N SER A 398 -15.56 -9.30 12.74
CA SER A 398 -14.55 -9.39 13.81
C SER A 398 -15.15 -9.17 15.20
N LYS A 399 -16.19 -8.33 15.35
CA LYS A 399 -16.87 -8.14 16.64
C LYS A 399 -17.67 -9.37 17.05
N GLN A 400 -18.25 -10.08 16.10
CA GLN A 400 -18.98 -11.33 16.35
C GLN A 400 -18.03 -12.47 16.74
N HIS A 401 -16.83 -12.51 16.16
CA HIS A 401 -15.85 -13.58 16.34
C HIS A 401 -14.55 -13.12 17.04
N TRP A 402 -14.61 -12.11 17.91
CA TRP A 402 -13.41 -11.40 18.39
C TRP A 402 -12.39 -12.29 19.14
N LEU A 403 -12.85 -13.35 19.82
CA LEU A 403 -11.99 -14.14 20.71
C LEU A 403 -11.04 -15.06 19.94
N ILE A 404 -11.57 -15.91 19.05
CA ILE A 404 -10.79 -16.91 18.31
C ILE A 404 -10.82 -16.71 16.79
N GLY A 405 -11.65 -15.80 16.29
CA GLY A 405 -11.87 -15.60 14.86
C GLY A 405 -12.79 -16.63 14.24
N VAL A 406 -13.01 -16.51 12.93
CA VAL A 406 -13.80 -17.45 12.12
C VAL A 406 -12.99 -18.68 11.70
N GLY A 407 -11.66 -18.64 11.83
CA GLY A 407 -10.76 -19.69 11.34
C GLY A 407 -10.05 -19.27 10.06
N GLY A 408 -8.81 -19.73 9.86
CA GLY A 408 -8.00 -19.38 8.69
C GLY A 408 -8.60 -19.82 7.35
N GLY A 409 -9.44 -20.87 7.37
CA GLY A 409 -10.15 -21.36 6.19
C GLY A 409 -11.30 -20.48 5.71
N ASP A 410 -11.94 -19.74 6.63
CA ASP A 410 -13.31 -19.26 6.44
C ASP A 410 -13.41 -17.74 6.26
N ILE A 411 -12.28 -17.04 6.14
CA ILE A 411 -12.24 -15.57 6.07
C ILE A 411 -13.06 -15.08 4.86
N GLN A 412 -12.77 -15.58 3.66
CA GLN A 412 -13.49 -15.14 2.45
C GLN A 412 -14.95 -15.61 2.46
N ASP A 413 -15.22 -16.82 2.94
CA ASP A 413 -16.58 -17.37 2.99
C ASP A 413 -17.48 -16.57 3.93
N SER A 414 -16.93 -16.12 5.07
CA SER A 414 -17.62 -15.23 6.02
C SER A 414 -17.97 -13.88 5.39
N PHE A 415 -17.07 -13.35 4.55
CA PHE A 415 -17.33 -12.12 3.79
C PHE A 415 -18.44 -12.33 2.74
N ASN A 416 -18.35 -13.39 1.94
CA ASN A 416 -19.33 -13.70 0.91
C ASN A 416 -20.72 -13.90 1.51
N ALA A 417 -20.84 -14.69 2.58
CA ALA A 417 -22.10 -14.91 3.28
C ALA A 417 -22.69 -13.61 3.84
N HIS A 418 -21.85 -12.70 4.35
CA HIS A 418 -22.32 -11.40 4.81
C HIS A 418 -22.82 -10.52 3.65
N TYR A 419 -22.10 -10.49 2.53
CA TYR A 419 -22.51 -9.72 1.36
C TYR A 419 -23.84 -10.20 0.77
N GLU A 420 -24.08 -11.51 0.77
CA GLU A 420 -25.35 -12.11 0.34
C GLU A 420 -26.48 -11.80 1.33
N ALA A 421 -26.24 -11.98 2.63
CA ALA A 421 -27.26 -11.77 3.67
C ALA A 421 -27.70 -10.30 3.81
N THR A 422 -26.86 -9.34 3.41
CA THR A 422 -27.12 -7.91 3.55
C THR A 422 -27.53 -7.21 2.26
N ASP A 423 -27.68 -7.96 1.15
CA ASP A 423 -27.90 -7.41 -0.19
C ASP A 423 -26.91 -6.28 -0.51
N SER A 424 -25.61 -6.61 -0.43
CA SER A 424 -24.55 -5.62 -0.52
C SER A 424 -24.61 -4.83 -1.82
N ALA A 425 -24.42 -3.51 -1.71
CA ALA A 425 -24.28 -2.62 -2.87
C ALA A 425 -23.08 -2.99 -3.77
N LEU A 426 -22.12 -3.80 -3.29
CA LEU A 426 -20.98 -4.26 -4.08
C LEU A 426 -21.40 -5.36 -5.06
N THR A 427 -21.04 -5.17 -6.33
CA THR A 427 -21.17 -6.22 -7.35
C THR A 427 -20.27 -7.40 -7.01
N GLU A 428 -20.62 -8.60 -7.47
CA GLU A 428 -19.87 -9.83 -7.17
C GLU A 428 -18.37 -9.72 -7.48
N ASP A 429 -18.00 -9.13 -8.61
CA ASP A 429 -16.59 -8.90 -9.02
C ASP A 429 -15.81 -7.95 -8.07
N HIS A 430 -16.51 -7.23 -7.20
CA HIS A 430 -15.96 -6.29 -6.24
C HIS A 430 -16.22 -6.72 -4.79
N ARG A 431 -16.63 -7.97 -4.55
CA ARG A 431 -16.77 -8.54 -3.21
C ARG A 431 -15.43 -9.10 -2.73
N ASP A 432 -14.59 -8.21 -2.24
CA ASP A 432 -13.27 -8.57 -1.70
C ASP A 432 -13.27 -8.57 -0.15
N ARG A 433 -12.18 -9.07 0.41
CA ARG A 433 -11.90 -9.06 1.85
C ARG A 433 -11.24 -7.77 2.32
N THR A 434 -10.79 -7.73 3.58
CA THR A 434 -10.48 -6.48 4.29
C THR A 434 -9.42 -5.58 3.62
N HIS A 435 -8.45 -6.12 2.88
CA HIS A 435 -7.25 -5.36 2.47
C HIS A 435 -6.60 -4.63 3.66
N ASN A 436 -6.59 -5.26 4.83
CA ASN A 436 -6.00 -4.74 6.06
C ASN A 436 -5.55 -5.92 6.91
N MET A 437 -4.24 -6.17 6.93
CA MET A 437 -3.69 -7.33 7.60
C MET A 437 -4.07 -7.38 9.09
N TYR A 438 -4.21 -6.24 9.78
CA TYR A 438 -4.61 -6.26 11.19
C TYR A 438 -6.05 -6.74 11.37
N LEU A 439 -6.95 -6.30 10.49
CA LEU A 439 -8.34 -6.72 10.51
C LEU A 439 -8.51 -8.17 10.04
N THR A 440 -7.77 -8.58 9.00
CA THR A 440 -7.69 -9.99 8.57
C THR A 440 -7.21 -10.89 9.69
N MET A 441 -6.17 -10.47 10.44
CA MET A 441 -5.66 -11.26 11.57
C MET A 441 -6.66 -11.31 12.73
N LEU A 442 -7.39 -10.23 13.01
CA LEU A 442 -8.42 -10.23 14.03
C LEU A 442 -9.61 -11.12 13.64
N LEU A 443 -10.06 -11.03 12.39
CA LEU A 443 -11.18 -11.81 11.89
C LEU A 443 -10.85 -13.31 11.81
N GLY A 444 -9.73 -13.67 11.19
CA GLY A 444 -9.36 -15.07 10.98
C GLY A 444 -8.91 -15.77 12.25
N PHE A 445 -8.20 -15.06 13.13
CA PHE A 445 -7.47 -15.67 14.26
C PHE A 445 -7.78 -15.05 15.63
N GLY A 446 -8.73 -14.13 15.70
CA GLY A 446 -9.13 -13.47 16.94
C GLY A 446 -8.05 -12.59 17.56
N ILE A 447 -8.32 -12.15 18.80
CA ILE A 447 -7.35 -11.41 19.61
C ILE A 447 -6.01 -12.16 19.77
N PRO A 448 -5.94 -13.48 19.98
CA PRO A 448 -4.67 -14.20 20.09
C PRO A 448 -3.80 -14.05 18.85
N GLY A 449 -4.35 -14.22 17.65
CA GLY A 449 -3.60 -14.06 16.40
C GLY A 449 -3.10 -12.63 16.19
N LEU A 450 -3.97 -11.63 16.40
CA LEU A 450 -3.58 -10.23 16.33
C LEU A 450 -2.51 -9.89 17.38
N PHE A 451 -2.65 -10.37 18.61
CA PHE A 451 -1.66 -10.17 19.68
C PHE A 451 -0.30 -10.75 19.33
N LEU A 452 -0.27 -12.00 18.84
CA LEU A 452 0.96 -12.69 18.42
C LEU A 452 1.67 -11.95 17.28
N LEU A 453 0.90 -11.42 16.32
CA LEU A 453 1.44 -10.54 15.27
C LEU A 453 2.05 -9.28 15.89
N LEU A 454 1.29 -8.53 16.70
CA LEU A 454 1.73 -7.25 17.26
C LEU A 454 2.95 -7.41 18.17
N ILE A 455 2.96 -8.41 19.05
CA ILE A 455 4.10 -8.64 19.95
C ILE A 455 5.36 -9.03 19.17
N SER A 456 5.23 -9.86 18.12
CA SER A 456 6.33 -10.19 17.21
C SER A 456 6.95 -8.93 16.61
N HIS A 457 6.12 -8.06 16.03
CA HIS A 457 6.57 -6.83 15.37
C HIS A 457 7.14 -5.81 16.35
N ILE A 458 6.51 -5.61 17.51
CA ILE A 458 6.97 -4.67 18.55
C ILE A 458 8.32 -5.12 19.12
N GLN A 459 8.49 -6.41 19.41
CA GLN A 459 9.76 -6.94 19.93
C GLN A 459 10.86 -6.85 18.87
N TYR A 460 10.55 -7.15 17.60
CA TYR A 460 11.48 -6.97 16.49
C TYR A 460 11.90 -5.51 16.38
N LEU A 461 10.94 -4.57 16.34
CA LEU A 461 11.19 -3.13 16.27
C LEU A 461 12.10 -2.65 17.41
N ARG A 462 11.79 -3.04 18.65
CA ARG A 462 12.61 -2.72 19.84
C ARG A 462 14.03 -3.24 19.71
N GLN A 463 14.20 -4.49 19.26
CA GLN A 463 15.52 -5.10 19.05
C GLN A 463 16.31 -4.35 17.96
N GLN A 464 15.70 -4.03 16.83
CA GLN A 464 16.39 -3.35 15.72
C GLN A 464 16.78 -1.92 16.09
N PHE A 465 15.89 -1.19 16.77
CA PHE A 465 16.15 0.15 17.25
C PHE A 465 17.32 0.18 18.25
N LYS A 466 17.28 -0.68 19.28
CA LYS A 466 18.35 -0.76 20.31
C LYS A 466 19.70 -1.16 19.72
N ASN A 467 19.70 -2.04 18.71
CA ASN A 467 20.92 -2.52 18.08
C ASN A 467 21.44 -1.60 16.96
N GLY A 468 20.70 -0.56 16.57
CA GLY A 468 21.05 0.33 15.46
C GLY A 468 21.06 -0.35 14.10
N GLN A 469 20.23 -1.38 13.91
CA GLN A 469 20.13 -2.16 12.68
C GLN A 469 19.14 -1.48 11.73
N LEU A 470 19.60 -0.43 11.04
CA LEU A 470 18.75 0.43 10.21
C LEU A 470 17.95 -0.33 9.14
N VAL A 471 18.54 -1.33 8.48
CA VAL A 471 17.84 -2.12 7.45
C VAL A 471 16.70 -2.93 8.06
N GLY A 472 16.92 -3.59 9.21
CA GLY A 472 15.84 -4.27 9.94
C GLY A 472 14.77 -3.28 10.40
N LEU A 473 15.16 -2.10 10.90
CA LEU A 473 14.23 -1.03 11.26
C LEU A 473 13.42 -0.54 10.05
N GLY A 474 14.04 -0.38 8.88
CA GLY A 474 13.35 0.02 7.66
C GLY A 474 12.36 -1.05 7.21
N PHE A 475 12.78 -2.32 7.19
CA PHE A 475 11.93 -3.44 6.86
C PHE A 475 10.65 -3.51 7.72
N ILE A 476 10.79 -3.46 9.05
CA ILE A 476 9.62 -3.63 9.92
C ILE A 476 8.63 -2.48 9.78
N ILE A 477 9.11 -1.26 9.54
CA ILE A 477 8.25 -0.10 9.28
C ILE A 477 7.54 -0.22 7.94
N ILE A 478 8.24 -0.67 6.88
CA ILE A 478 7.64 -0.97 5.58
C ILE A 478 6.48 -1.95 5.74
N ILE A 479 6.69 -3.02 6.49
CA ILE A 479 5.67 -4.05 6.74
C ILE A 479 4.50 -3.51 7.55
N MET A 480 4.75 -2.85 8.69
CA MET A 480 3.68 -2.35 9.56
C MET A 480 2.80 -1.31 8.88
N ILE A 481 3.38 -0.43 8.04
CA ILE A 481 2.59 0.55 7.28
C ILE A 481 1.82 -0.15 6.15
N SER A 482 2.43 -1.12 5.46
CA SER A 482 1.77 -1.91 4.41
C SER A 482 0.51 -2.61 4.90
N TYR A 483 0.53 -3.13 6.12
CA TYR A 483 -0.61 -3.83 6.74
C TYR A 483 -1.86 -2.96 6.92
N LEU A 484 -1.76 -1.63 6.92
CA LEU A 484 -2.91 -0.74 7.04
C LEU A 484 -3.81 -0.74 5.79
N VAL A 485 -3.26 -1.13 4.64
CA VAL A 485 -3.90 -0.96 3.34
C VAL A 485 -3.85 -2.21 2.47
N GLU A 486 -3.15 -3.27 2.90
CA GLU A 486 -2.94 -4.49 2.14
C GLU A 486 -2.73 -5.73 3.01
N ASP A 487 -3.28 -6.87 2.58
CA ASP A 487 -3.04 -8.19 3.17
C ASP A 487 -1.70 -8.76 2.70
N THR A 488 -0.62 -8.28 3.31
CA THR A 488 0.73 -8.53 2.80
C THR A 488 1.22 -9.96 3.03
N LEU A 489 0.81 -10.60 4.13
CA LEU A 489 1.21 -11.97 4.45
C LEU A 489 0.38 -13.05 3.72
N GLU A 490 -0.73 -12.69 3.09
CA GLU A 490 -1.59 -13.59 2.29
C GLU A 490 -1.00 -13.91 0.90
N THR A 491 0.08 -13.24 0.52
CA THR A 491 0.71 -13.43 -0.80
C THR A 491 2.07 -14.09 -0.65
N GLN A 492 2.37 -15.07 -1.51
CA GLN A 492 3.63 -15.81 -1.48
C GLN A 492 4.86 -14.87 -1.52
N SER A 493 4.86 -13.85 -2.37
CA SER A 493 5.96 -12.88 -2.45
C SER A 493 6.07 -12.01 -1.19
N GLY A 494 4.94 -11.54 -0.67
CA GLY A 494 4.90 -10.68 0.53
C GLY A 494 5.36 -11.42 1.78
N ILE A 495 4.93 -12.68 1.97
CA ILE A 495 5.31 -13.49 3.11
C ILE A 495 6.75 -14.00 3.03
N THR A 496 7.27 -14.26 1.83
CA THR A 496 8.68 -14.61 1.65
C THR A 496 9.58 -13.38 1.88
N TYR A 497 9.17 -12.20 1.40
CA TYR A 497 9.83 -10.93 1.73
C TYR A 497 9.87 -10.70 3.25
N PHE A 498 8.75 -10.93 3.94
CA PHE A 498 8.70 -10.91 5.41
C PHE A 498 9.67 -11.91 6.02
N GLY A 499 9.58 -13.19 5.65
CA GLY A 499 10.39 -14.27 6.19
C GLY A 499 11.90 -14.02 6.02
N LEU A 500 12.33 -13.55 4.84
CA LEU A 500 13.73 -13.20 4.57
C LEU A 500 14.20 -12.07 5.49
N PHE A 501 13.58 -10.89 5.46
CA PHE A 501 14.11 -9.74 6.20
C PHE A 501 13.88 -9.84 7.71
N TYR A 502 12.79 -10.49 8.15
CA TYR A 502 12.62 -10.83 9.56
C TYR A 502 13.73 -11.79 10.01
N GLY A 503 13.97 -12.87 9.24
CA GLY A 503 15.02 -13.85 9.54
C GLY A 503 16.45 -13.27 9.49
N LEU A 504 16.76 -12.39 8.55
CA LEU A 504 18.11 -11.80 8.39
C LEU A 504 18.59 -11.05 9.64
N TYR A 505 17.64 -10.52 10.43
CA TYR A 505 17.90 -9.70 11.61
C TYR A 505 17.28 -10.29 12.88
N ILE A 506 16.86 -11.56 12.85
CA ILE A 506 16.23 -12.25 13.98
C ILE A 506 17.21 -12.42 15.15
N ILE A 507 18.46 -12.73 14.84
CA ILE A 507 19.58 -12.76 15.78
C ILE A 507 20.41 -11.49 15.58
N PRO A 508 20.70 -10.72 16.65
CA PRO A 508 21.52 -9.52 16.54
C PRO A 508 22.90 -9.81 15.94
N LEU A 509 23.28 -9.05 14.92
CA LEU A 509 24.65 -9.08 14.41
C LEU A 509 25.60 -8.52 15.49
N LYS A 510 26.67 -9.26 15.82
CA LYS A 510 27.71 -8.78 16.74
C LYS A 510 28.23 -7.42 16.23
N LYS A 511 28.17 -6.38 17.07
CA LYS A 511 28.80 -5.08 16.78
C LYS A 511 30.29 -5.32 16.54
N GLN A 512 30.81 -4.91 15.38
CA GLN A 512 32.26 -4.78 15.25
C GLN A 512 32.70 -3.72 16.25
N ARG A 513 33.58 -4.08 17.20
CA ARG A 513 34.35 -3.07 17.95
C ARG A 513 34.96 -2.15 16.90
N LYS A 514 34.74 -0.84 17.04
CA LYS A 514 35.47 0.14 16.25
C LYS A 514 36.95 -0.08 16.59
N SER A 515 37.73 -0.57 15.63
CA SER A 515 39.18 -0.44 15.64
C SER A 515 39.52 0.98 15.25
#